data_AF-A0A523FDB0-F1
#
_entry.id   AF-A0A523FDB0-F1
#
_cell.length_a   1.000
_cell.length_b   1.000
_cell.length_c   1.000
_cell.angle_alpha   90.00
_cell.angle_beta   90.00
_cell.angle_gamma   90.00
#
_symmetry.space_group_name_H-M   'P 1'
#
loop_
_entity.id
_entity.type
_entity.pdbx_description
1 polymer ?
#
loop_
_entity_poly.entity_id
_entity_poly.type
_entity_poly.pdbx_seq_one_letter_code
_entity_poly.pdbx_strand_id
1 'polypeptide(L)'
;MMTRRKLVQVTTALLLGSFGLGGCSAIGDTLGSNKYPPDEFLVVAKTPLIIPPDYNLHPPGISDPLPREVDTSELAMRALFPDIETGSSNPSAAEDLLVEAAGGNASSADARSNMSPAETVVGKGSYTQDIMSGEPLGGSNSSIESRPGVPLDPND
;
A
#
# COMPACT_ATOMS: atom_id res chain seq x y z
N MET A 1 7.83 -77.87 -45.83
CA MET A 1 9.20 -77.42 -45.50
C MET A 1 9.32 -75.91 -45.75
N MET A 2 9.15 -75.10 -44.71
CA MET A 2 9.42 -73.66 -44.81
C MET A 2 10.94 -73.47 -45.00
N THR A 3 11.34 -72.86 -46.10
CA THR A 3 12.75 -72.60 -46.39
C THR A 3 13.35 -71.74 -45.26
N ARG A 4 14.58 -72.05 -44.84
CA ARG A 4 15.27 -71.36 -43.71
C ARG A 4 15.24 -69.84 -43.83
N ARG A 5 15.23 -69.32 -45.07
CA ARG A 5 15.07 -67.89 -45.38
C ARG A 5 13.71 -67.31 -44.95
N LYS A 6 12.60 -68.03 -45.19
CA LYS A 6 11.26 -67.61 -44.76
C LYS A 6 11.09 -67.68 -43.25
N LEU A 7 11.73 -68.65 -42.60
CA LEU A 7 11.75 -68.74 -41.13
C LEU A 7 12.45 -67.52 -40.52
N VAL A 8 13.64 -67.15 -41.02
CA VAL A 8 14.39 -65.98 -40.54
C VAL A 8 13.61 -64.67 -40.76
N GLN A 9 12.94 -64.51 -41.90
CA GLN A 9 12.14 -63.31 -42.17
C GLN A 9 10.94 -63.17 -41.21
N VAL A 10 10.26 -64.27 -40.89
CA VAL A 10 9.12 -64.25 -39.96
C VAL A 10 9.59 -63.98 -38.52
N THR A 11 10.71 -64.58 -38.09
CA THR A 11 11.23 -64.31 -36.74
C THR A 11 11.70 -62.87 -36.58
N THR A 12 12.34 -62.29 -37.61
CA THR A 12 12.78 -60.89 -37.57
C THR A 12 11.58 -59.93 -37.57
N ALA A 13 10.55 -60.18 -38.38
CA ALA A 13 9.34 -59.37 -38.38
C ALA A 13 8.59 -59.43 -37.04
N LEU A 14 8.54 -60.61 -36.41
CA LEU A 14 7.93 -60.78 -35.10
C LEU A 14 8.70 -60.00 -34.01
N LEU A 15 10.03 -60.08 -34.03
CA LEU A 15 10.89 -59.36 -33.08
C LEU A 15 10.75 -57.84 -33.19
N LEU A 16 10.71 -57.29 -34.41
CA LEU A 16 10.50 -55.86 -34.63
C LEU A 16 9.08 -55.43 -34.22
N GLY A 17 8.06 -56.25 -34.51
CA GLY A 17 6.69 -55.99 -34.11
C GLY A 17 6.52 -55.90 -32.59
N SER A 18 7.09 -56.85 -31.84
CA SER A 18 6.99 -56.86 -30.38
C SER A 18 7.67 -55.65 -29.71
N PHE A 19 8.74 -55.11 -30.30
CA PHE A 19 9.40 -53.90 -29.79
C PHE A 19 8.54 -52.64 -29.99
N GLY A 20 7.79 -52.56 -31.09
CA GLY A 20 6.90 -51.42 -31.38
C GLY A 20 5.70 -51.31 -30.43
N LEU A 21 5.13 -52.43 -30.00
CA LEU A 21 3.97 -52.40 -29.07
C LEU A 21 4.37 -52.03 -27.64
N GLY A 22 5.58 -52.40 -27.18
CA GLY A 22 6.06 -52.05 -25.82
C GLY A 22 6.29 -50.55 -25.60
N GLY A 23 6.58 -49.79 -26.66
CA GLY A 23 6.79 -48.35 -26.59
C GLY A 23 5.52 -47.52 -26.40
N CYS A 24 4.35 -48.03 -26.80
CA CYS A 24 3.09 -47.28 -26.69
C CYS A 24 2.64 -47.05 -25.24
N SER A 25 2.96 -47.96 -24.32
CA SER A 25 2.61 -47.78 -22.89
C SER A 25 3.37 -46.61 -22.27
N ALA A 26 4.67 -46.47 -22.57
CA ALA A 26 5.50 -45.39 -22.03
C ALA A 26 5.18 -44.02 -22.65
N ILE A 27 4.68 -44.00 -23.89
CA ILE A 27 4.22 -42.78 -24.56
C ILE A 27 2.98 -42.21 -23.86
N GLY A 28 2.07 -43.05 -23.35
CA GLY A 28 0.89 -42.59 -22.61
C GLY A 28 1.24 -41.89 -21.29
N ASP A 29 2.24 -42.39 -20.57
CA ASP A 29 2.72 -41.79 -19.31
C ASP A 29 3.49 -40.47 -19.56
N THR A 30 4.32 -40.42 -20.62
CA THR A 30 5.12 -39.22 -20.96
C THR A 30 4.30 -38.10 -21.62
N LEU A 31 3.28 -38.45 -22.41
CA LEU A 31 2.32 -37.49 -22.99
C LEU A 31 1.23 -37.04 -21.99
N GLY A 32 1.26 -37.57 -20.76
CA GLY A 32 0.40 -37.09 -19.69
C GLY A 32 -1.05 -37.61 -19.73
N SER A 33 -1.31 -38.67 -20.50
CA SER A 33 -2.61 -39.35 -20.53
C SER A 33 -2.90 -40.13 -19.25
N ASN A 34 -1.84 -40.47 -18.49
CA ASN A 34 -1.90 -41.17 -17.22
C ASN A 34 -1.46 -40.27 -16.06
N LYS A 35 -2.00 -39.05 -16.01
CA LYS A 35 -1.76 -38.13 -14.88
C LYS A 35 -2.69 -38.50 -13.74
N TYR A 36 -2.10 -38.80 -12.59
CA TYR A 36 -2.81 -38.85 -11.32
C TYR A 36 -2.75 -37.43 -10.72
N PRO A 37 -3.80 -36.59 -10.87
CA PRO A 37 -3.80 -35.29 -10.23
C PRO A 37 -3.72 -35.49 -8.71
N PRO A 38 -2.92 -34.69 -7.99
CA PRO A 38 -2.93 -34.73 -6.54
C PRO A 38 -4.34 -34.40 -6.03
N ASP A 39 -4.79 -35.10 -4.99
CA ASP A 39 -6.11 -34.89 -4.39
C ASP A 39 -6.17 -33.50 -3.75
N GLU A 40 -6.81 -32.58 -4.47
CA GLU A 40 -7.00 -31.18 -4.10
C GLU A 40 -7.99 -30.99 -2.93
N PHE A 41 -8.64 -32.07 -2.48
CA PHE A 41 -9.47 -32.10 -1.28
C PHE A 41 -8.79 -32.78 -0.09
N LEU A 42 -7.54 -33.20 -0.24
CA LEU A 42 -6.78 -33.78 0.85
C LEU A 42 -6.39 -32.68 1.85
N VAL A 43 -7.15 -32.60 2.95
CA VAL A 43 -6.86 -31.69 4.05
C VAL A 43 -5.80 -32.31 4.96
N VAL A 44 -4.56 -31.82 4.88
CA VAL A 44 -3.51 -32.16 5.84
C VAL A 44 -3.61 -31.23 7.05
N ALA A 45 -3.73 -31.79 8.25
CA ALA A 45 -3.65 -31.02 9.48
C ALA A 45 -2.21 -30.50 9.68
N LYS A 46 -2.03 -29.18 9.59
CA LYS A 46 -0.77 -28.54 9.97
C LYS A 46 -0.69 -28.42 11.49
N THR A 47 0.51 -28.53 12.07
CA THR A 47 0.72 -28.28 13.49
C THR A 47 0.16 -26.90 13.87
N PRO A 48 -0.49 -26.79 15.05
CA PRO A 48 -1.04 -25.51 15.49
C PRO A 48 0.08 -24.47 15.61
N LEU A 49 -0.18 -23.27 15.08
CA LEU A 49 0.74 -22.15 15.20
C LEU A 49 0.66 -21.63 16.63
N ILE A 50 1.75 -21.79 17.39
CA ILE A 50 1.88 -21.20 18.73
C ILE A 50 2.21 -19.73 18.53
N ILE A 51 1.27 -18.88 18.91
CA ILE A 51 1.45 -17.44 19.06
C ILE A 51 2.32 -17.27 20.33
N PRO A 52 3.57 -16.78 20.22
CA PRO A 52 4.39 -16.52 21.41
C PRO A 52 3.69 -15.49 22.31
N PRO A 53 3.84 -15.56 23.64
CA PRO A 53 3.14 -14.67 24.58
C PRO A 53 3.49 -13.18 24.43
N ASP A 54 4.50 -12.84 23.62
CA ASP A 54 5.04 -11.49 23.46
C ASP A 54 4.40 -10.70 22.29
N TYR A 55 3.09 -10.82 22.07
CA TYR A 55 2.36 -9.92 21.14
C TYR A 55 2.06 -8.53 21.72
N ASN A 56 2.45 -8.25 22.97
CA ASN A 56 2.43 -6.90 23.53
C ASN A 56 3.62 -6.07 23.02
N LEU A 57 3.80 -6.03 21.70
CA LEU A 57 4.42 -4.86 21.13
C LEU A 57 3.46 -3.72 21.45
N HIS A 58 3.88 -2.84 22.36
CA HIS A 58 3.26 -1.52 22.44
C HIS A 58 3.15 -1.02 21.00
N PRO A 59 1.95 -0.59 20.56
CA PRO A 59 1.86 0.20 19.34
C PRO A 59 2.97 1.25 19.42
N PRO A 60 3.83 1.36 18.39
CA PRO A 60 4.95 2.29 18.45
C PRO A 60 4.37 3.64 18.88
N GLY A 61 4.84 4.14 20.02
CA GLY A 61 4.31 5.37 20.58
C GLY A 61 4.39 6.43 19.50
N ILE A 62 3.32 7.22 19.34
CA ILE A 62 3.28 8.38 18.45
C ILE A 62 4.15 9.50 19.09
N SER A 63 5.36 9.19 19.54
CA SER A 63 6.24 10.10 20.27
C SER A 63 7.40 10.59 19.42
N ASP A 64 7.73 9.90 18.33
CA ASP A 64 8.64 10.43 17.34
C ASP A 64 7.85 10.92 16.13
N PRO A 65 7.99 12.20 15.74
CA PRO A 65 7.49 12.65 14.46
C PRO A 65 8.13 11.75 13.40
N LEU A 66 7.30 10.98 12.71
CA LEU A 66 7.79 10.21 11.58
C LEU A 66 8.51 11.20 10.65
N PRO A 67 9.73 10.87 10.16
CA PRO A 67 10.32 11.61 9.07
C PRO A 67 9.26 11.69 7.99
N ARG A 68 8.78 12.91 7.69
CA ARG A 68 7.68 13.09 6.74
C ARG A 68 8.07 12.37 5.46
N GLU A 69 7.20 11.45 5.01
CA GLU A 69 7.30 10.93 3.67
C GLU A 69 7.28 12.16 2.76
N VAL A 70 8.39 12.39 2.07
CA VAL A 70 8.51 13.53 1.16
C VAL A 70 7.40 13.37 0.14
N ASP A 71 6.44 14.31 0.13
CA ASP A 71 5.32 14.23 -0.79
C ASP A 71 5.88 14.23 -2.21
N THR A 72 5.72 13.09 -2.89
CA THR A 72 6.21 12.91 -4.26
C THR A 72 5.61 13.92 -5.22
N SER A 73 4.40 14.44 -4.91
CA SER A 73 3.76 15.53 -5.64
C SER A 73 4.55 16.83 -5.51
N GLU A 74 4.99 17.20 -4.30
CA GLU A 74 5.83 18.39 -4.07
C GLU A 74 7.20 18.26 -4.73
N LEU A 75 7.80 17.06 -4.67
CA LEU A 75 9.05 16.77 -5.37
C LEU A 75 8.91 16.92 -6.89
N ALA A 76 7.81 16.43 -7.46
CA ALA A 76 7.53 16.56 -8.89
C ALA A 76 7.27 18.02 -9.27
N MET A 77 6.50 18.76 -8.48
CA MET A 77 6.25 20.19 -8.70
C MET A 77 7.54 21.01 -8.70
N ARG A 78 8.44 20.77 -7.73
CA ARG A 78 9.74 21.46 -7.65
C ARG A 78 10.69 21.06 -8.78
N ALA A 79 10.59 19.84 -9.29
CA ALA A 79 11.35 19.40 -10.47
C ALA A 79 10.80 20.00 -11.78
N LEU A 80 9.47 20.19 -11.88
CA LEU A 80 8.82 20.80 -13.05
C LEU A 80 8.97 22.33 -13.08
N PHE A 81 9.06 22.95 -11.91
CA PHE A 81 9.08 24.40 -11.75
C PHE A 81 10.26 24.86 -10.87
N PRO A 82 11.51 24.71 -11.34
CA PRO A 82 12.70 25.02 -10.54
C PRO A 82 12.87 26.52 -10.25
N ASP A 83 12.35 27.39 -11.12
CA ASP A 83 12.50 28.86 -11.00
C ASP A 83 11.34 29.53 -10.24
N ILE A 84 10.34 28.75 -9.79
CA ILE A 84 9.32 29.24 -8.86
C ILE A 84 9.86 29.03 -7.45
N GLU A 85 11.02 29.63 -7.14
CA GLU A 85 11.38 29.85 -5.75
C GLU A 85 10.30 30.76 -5.18
N THR A 86 9.39 30.18 -4.39
CA THR A 86 8.56 30.82 -3.33
C THR A 86 8.63 32.34 -3.33
N GLY A 87 8.13 32.95 -4.40
CA GLY A 87 8.08 34.39 -4.55
C GLY A 87 6.81 34.84 -3.88
N SER A 88 6.73 34.71 -2.56
CA SER A 88 5.91 35.63 -1.79
C SER A 88 6.49 37.01 -2.09
N SER A 89 5.92 37.69 -3.08
CA SER A 89 6.22 39.11 -3.25
C SER A 89 5.78 39.74 -1.94
N ASN A 90 6.73 40.23 -1.15
CA ASN A 90 6.40 40.99 0.06
C ASN A 90 5.36 42.03 -0.34
N PRO A 91 4.15 41.97 0.23
CA PRO A 91 3.09 42.87 -0.16
C PRO A 91 3.58 44.30 0.03
N SER A 92 3.24 45.17 -0.91
CA SER A 92 3.48 46.58 -0.78
C SER A 92 2.66 47.14 0.38
N ALA A 93 3.12 48.21 1.00
CA ALA A 93 2.39 48.85 2.10
C ALA A 93 0.95 49.25 1.74
N ALA A 94 0.66 49.48 0.45
CA ALA A 94 -0.70 49.76 -0.02
C ALA A 94 -1.59 48.50 -0.04
N GLU A 95 -1.03 47.33 -0.36
CA GLU A 95 -1.75 46.07 -0.34
C GLU A 95 -2.09 45.65 1.09
N ASP A 96 -1.16 45.81 2.03
CA ASP A 96 -1.41 45.53 3.45
C ASP A 96 -2.56 46.38 4.02
N LEU A 97 -2.58 47.68 3.68
CA LEU A 97 -3.65 48.58 4.12
C LEU A 97 -5.01 48.22 3.50
N LEU A 98 -5.04 47.76 2.26
CA LEU A 98 -6.27 47.31 1.61
C LEU A 98 -6.79 46.00 2.23
N VAL A 99 -5.89 45.06 2.57
CA VAL A 99 -6.25 43.80 3.23
C VAL A 99 -6.79 44.06 4.64
N GLU A 100 -6.15 44.96 5.40
CA GLU A 100 -6.62 45.37 6.73
C GLU A 100 -7.99 46.05 6.64
N ALA A 101 -8.18 46.98 5.69
CA ALA A 101 -9.47 47.64 5.46
C ALA A 101 -10.57 46.65 5.02
N ALA A 102 -10.20 45.58 4.32
CA ALA A 102 -11.10 44.49 3.93
C ALA A 102 -11.39 43.49 5.06
N GLY A 103 -10.75 43.65 6.24
CA GLY A 103 -10.92 42.74 7.37
C GLY A 103 -10.21 41.40 7.20
N GLY A 104 -9.14 41.33 6.39
CA GLY A 104 -8.39 40.10 6.13
C GLY A 104 -7.85 39.42 7.40
N ASN A 105 -7.61 40.20 8.45
CA ASN A 105 -7.12 39.72 9.75
C ASN A 105 -8.22 39.13 10.67
N ALA A 106 -9.49 39.12 10.26
CA ALA A 106 -10.58 38.61 11.09
C ALA A 106 -10.70 37.07 11.13
N SER A 107 -9.93 36.36 10.29
CA SER A 107 -10.00 34.90 10.20
C SER A 107 -9.00 34.23 11.14
N SER A 108 -9.50 33.45 12.10
CA SER A 108 -8.65 32.56 12.89
C SER A 108 -8.36 31.29 12.11
N ALA A 109 -7.08 30.91 12.02
CA ALA A 109 -6.65 29.72 11.26
C ALA A 109 -7.23 28.41 11.83
N ASP A 110 -7.61 28.40 13.11
CA ASP A 110 -8.18 27.25 13.82
C ASP A 110 -9.73 27.29 13.95
N ALA A 111 -10.43 28.13 13.18
CA ALA A 111 -11.89 28.28 13.29
C ALA A 111 -12.67 26.94 13.20
N ARG A 112 -12.22 26.01 12.33
CA ARG A 112 -12.84 24.68 12.18
C ARG A 112 -12.56 23.77 13.37
N SER A 113 -11.39 23.91 13.99
CA SER A 113 -11.02 23.16 15.17
C SER A 113 -11.81 23.62 16.41
N ASN A 114 -12.22 24.88 16.44
CA ASN A 114 -13.03 25.44 17.52
C ASN A 114 -14.54 25.15 17.40
N MET A 115 -15.02 24.71 16.24
CA MET A 115 -16.44 24.45 15.98
C MET A 115 -16.86 22.99 16.21
N SER A 116 -15.90 22.06 16.31
CA SER A 116 -16.24 20.63 16.41
C SER A 116 -16.73 20.25 17.81
N PRO A 117 -17.86 19.51 17.93
CA PRO A 117 -18.33 18.97 19.21
C PRO A 117 -17.55 17.71 19.65
N ALA A 118 -16.54 17.25 18.90
CA ALA A 118 -15.78 16.04 19.23
C ALA A 118 -14.71 16.27 20.31
N GLU A 119 -14.53 15.30 21.22
CA GLU A 119 -13.64 15.37 22.40
C GLU A 119 -12.13 15.39 22.06
N THR A 120 -11.75 15.15 20.81
CA THR A 120 -10.36 15.28 20.35
C THR A 120 -10.32 15.97 19.01
N VAL A 121 -9.71 17.17 18.99
CA VAL A 121 -9.58 17.97 17.78
C VAL A 121 -8.10 18.21 17.49
N VAL A 122 -7.76 18.14 16.21
CA VAL A 122 -6.42 18.49 15.73
C VAL A 122 -6.40 19.98 15.33
N GLY A 123 -5.60 20.78 16.03
CA GLY A 123 -5.35 22.17 15.68
C GLY A 123 -4.40 22.23 14.48
N LYS A 124 -4.94 22.49 13.28
CA LYS A 124 -4.18 22.55 12.02
C LYS A 124 -4.02 23.97 11.50
N GLY A 125 -4.48 24.97 12.26
CA GLY A 125 -4.46 26.37 11.86
C GLY A 125 -3.06 26.91 11.68
N SER A 126 -2.15 26.68 12.63
CA SER A 126 -0.75 27.11 12.50
C SER A 126 -0.07 26.48 11.28
N TYR A 127 -0.31 25.19 11.06
CA TYR A 127 0.18 24.49 9.86
C TYR A 127 -0.38 25.07 8.56
N THR A 128 -1.64 25.50 8.56
CA THR A 128 -2.26 26.15 7.39
C THR A 128 -1.67 27.55 7.17
N GLN A 129 -1.32 28.28 8.23
CA GLN A 129 -0.63 29.56 8.11
C GLN A 129 0.77 29.42 7.52
N ASP A 130 1.53 28.39 7.91
CA ASP A 130 2.85 28.10 7.33
C ASP A 130 2.75 27.82 5.82
N ILE A 131 1.70 27.10 5.39
CA ILE A 131 1.44 26.82 3.96
C ILE A 131 1.06 28.10 3.21
N MET A 132 0.22 28.96 3.80
CA MET A 132 -0.26 30.20 3.16
C MET A 132 0.80 31.29 3.08
N SER A 133 1.68 31.37 4.09
CA SER A 133 2.82 32.29 4.14
C SER A 133 4.00 31.82 3.28
N GLY A 134 3.99 30.57 2.84
CA GLY A 134 5.10 29.96 2.09
C GLY A 134 6.34 29.73 2.94
N GLU A 135 6.22 29.77 4.27
CA GLU A 135 7.31 29.45 5.18
C GLU A 135 7.70 27.97 5.05
N PRO A 136 8.99 27.62 5.20
CA PRO A 136 9.42 26.24 5.12
C PRO A 136 8.73 25.42 6.21
N LEU A 137 8.01 24.38 5.77
CA LEU A 137 7.20 23.51 6.62
C LEU A 137 8.06 22.87 7.72
N GLY A 138 8.08 23.46 8.89
CA GLY A 138 9.03 23.09 9.95
C GLY A 138 8.93 23.92 11.22
N GLY A 139 8.26 25.08 11.17
CA GLY A 139 8.13 25.99 12.31
C GLY A 139 7.01 25.62 13.27
N SER A 140 5.81 25.27 12.79
CA SER A 140 4.65 25.03 13.66
C SER A 140 3.99 23.67 13.42
N ASN A 141 4.16 22.75 14.37
CA ASN A 141 3.49 21.46 14.34
C ASN A 141 2.01 21.62 14.73
N SER A 142 1.15 20.81 14.11
CA SER A 142 -0.25 20.71 14.52
C SER A 142 -0.33 20.11 15.92
N SER A 143 -0.90 20.84 16.87
CA SER A 143 -1.05 20.37 18.23
C SER A 143 -2.35 19.56 18.37
N ILE A 144 -2.25 18.41 19.05
CA ILE A 144 -3.42 17.63 19.47
C ILE A 144 -3.85 18.22 20.80
N GLU A 145 -5.02 18.86 20.81
CA GLU A 145 -5.61 19.42 22.03
C GLU A 145 -6.81 18.53 22.41
N SER A 146 -6.68 17.77 23.50
CA SER A 146 -7.76 16.96 24.05
C SER A 146 -8.59 17.82 25.00
N ARG A 147 -9.82 18.17 24.59
CA ARG A 147 -10.73 18.95 25.42
C ARG A 147 -11.74 18.01 26.08
N PRO A 148 -11.95 18.08 27.41
CA PRO A 148 -12.98 17.31 28.07
C PRO A 148 -14.34 17.66 27.45
N GLY A 149 -15.08 16.65 26.99
CA GLY A 149 -16.38 16.84 26.35
C GLY A 149 -17.33 17.61 27.25
N VAL A 150 -18.02 18.59 26.68
CA VAL A 150 -19.16 19.22 27.35
C VAL A 150 -20.28 18.18 27.37
N PRO A 151 -20.85 17.81 28.54
CA PRO A 151 -21.97 16.89 28.59
C PRO A 151 -23.11 17.42 27.71
N LEU A 152 -23.62 16.56 26.82
CA LEU A 152 -24.82 16.87 26.04
C LEU A 152 -25.98 17.06 27.03
N ASP A 153 -26.62 18.24 27.03
CA ASP A 153 -27.87 18.45 27.78
C ASP A 153 -28.92 17.51 27.17
N PRO A 154 -29.55 16.61 27.97
CA PRO A 154 -30.58 15.71 27.46
C PRO A 154 -31.86 16.42 26.97
N ASN A 155 -31.96 17.76 27.05
CA ASN A 155 -33.13 18.53 26.65
C ASN A 155 -32.91 19.53 25.50
N ASP A 156 -31.77 19.49 24.80
CA ASP A 156 -31.59 20.17 23.50
C ASP A 156 -31.86 19.23 22.31
#